data_AF-A0A1E5V2V8-F1
#
_entry.id   AF-A0A1E5V2V8-F1
#
_cell.length_a   1.000
_cell.length_b   1.000
_cell.length_c   1.000
_cell.angle_alpha   90.00
_cell.angle_beta   90.00
_cell.angle_gamma   90.00
#
_symmetry.space_group_name_H-M   'P 1'
#
loop_
_entity.id
_entity.type
_entity.pdbx_description
1 polymer ?
#
loop_
_entity_poly.entity_id
_entity_poly.type
_entity_poly.pdbx_seq_one_letter_code
_entity_poly.pdbx_strand_id
1 'polypeptide(L)'
;MESFSGLLARWLQTLAVKGVQHLVLVNRPWPLNTDLPATFFGMATLTSLFLGFWQFPDTAGLPRAVAAFPHLEELGLSFMGIENRDMDFVLAKSPVLRSLCLQANVLLRRLSLLQAGTRASPTTMASSVKILGL
;
A
#
# COMPACT_ATOMS: atom_id res chain seq x y z
N MET A 1 29.16 6.40 -4.09
CA MET A 1 28.10 7.08 -3.32
C MET A 1 26.81 6.32 -3.57
N GLU A 2 26.14 5.79 -2.54
CA GLU A 2 24.88 5.06 -2.74
C GLU A 2 23.80 6.01 -3.29
N SER A 3 23.02 5.57 -4.26
CA SER A 3 21.87 6.34 -4.73
C SER A 3 20.80 6.40 -3.65
N PHE A 4 19.97 7.45 -3.66
CA PHE A 4 18.85 7.58 -2.72
C PHE A 4 17.93 6.34 -2.73
N SER A 5 17.66 5.79 -3.91
CA SER A 5 16.87 4.56 -4.08
C SER A 5 17.52 3.35 -3.40
N GLY A 6 18.85 3.17 -3.54
CA GLY A 6 19.58 2.08 -2.89
C GLY A 6 19.60 2.21 -1.37
N LEU A 7 19.77 3.44 -0.86
CA LEU A 7 19.71 3.73 0.58
C LEU A 7 18.32 3.44 1.15
N LEU A 8 17.26 3.89 0.47
CA LEU A 8 15.88 3.67 0.87
C LEU A 8 15.52 2.17 0.87
N ALA A 9 15.95 1.42 -0.15
CA ALA A 9 15.75 -0.02 -0.20
C ALA A 9 16.39 -0.72 1.01
N ARG A 10 17.62 -0.35 1.37
CA ARG A 10 18.29 -0.88 2.57
C ARG A 10 17.56 -0.51 3.86
N TRP A 11 17.05 0.71 3.97
CA TRP A 11 16.25 1.12 5.13
C TRP A 11 14.98 0.28 5.24
N LEU A 12 14.23 0.12 4.16
CA LEU A 12 13.01 -0.70 4.13
C LEU A 12 13.29 -2.15 4.53
N GLN A 13 14.38 -2.74 4.01
CA GLN A 13 14.84 -4.08 4.43
C GLN A 13 15.15 -4.14 5.93
N THR A 14 15.83 -3.12 6.46
CA THR A 14 16.15 -3.04 7.89
C THR A 14 14.88 -2.94 8.74
N LEU A 15 13.90 -2.14 8.32
CA LEU A 15 12.61 -2.00 8.99
C LEU A 15 11.80 -3.31 8.94
N ALA A 16 11.88 -4.05 7.83
CA ALA A 16 11.29 -5.37 7.68
C ALA A 16 11.87 -6.36 8.70
N VAL A 17 13.20 -6.43 8.82
CA VAL A 17 13.90 -7.29 9.79
C VAL A 17 13.55 -6.92 11.22
N LYS A 18 13.34 -5.63 11.50
CA LYS A 18 12.90 -5.15 12.82
C LYS A 18 11.43 -5.42 13.12
N GLY A 19 10.66 -5.96 12.18
CA GLY A 19 9.25 -6.28 12.38
C GLY A 19 8.37 -5.05 12.56
N VAL A 20 8.70 -3.94 11.88
CA VAL A 20 7.88 -2.72 11.92
C VAL A 20 6.44 -3.03 11.52
N GLN A 21 5.50 -2.55 12.33
CA GLN A 21 4.06 -2.74 12.11
C GLN A 21 3.38 -1.52 11.50
N HIS A 22 3.88 -0.32 11.82
CA HIS A 22 3.33 0.94 11.34
C HIS A 22 4.39 1.68 10.54
N LEU A 23 4.11 1.96 9.27
CA LEU A 23 5.01 2.69 8.39
C LEU A 23 4.28 3.84 7.72
N VAL A 24 4.85 5.03 7.86
CA VAL A 24 4.42 6.24 7.15
C VAL A 24 5.60 6.72 6.31
N LEU A 25 5.41 6.83 5.00
CA LEU A 25 6.44 7.29 4.09
C LEU A 25 5.89 8.37 3.15
N VAL A 26 6.39 9.59 3.32
CA VAL A 26 5.93 10.77 2.57
C VAL A 26 7.14 11.49 1.97
N ASN A 27 7.20 11.59 0.64
CA ASN A 27 8.30 12.27 -0.06
C ASN A 27 7.96 13.73 -0.38
N ARG A 28 8.54 14.71 0.34
CA ARG A 28 8.40 16.14 -0.01
C ARG A 28 9.76 16.85 -0.03
N PRO A 29 9.96 17.82 -0.94
CA PRO A 29 9.04 18.31 -1.97
C PRO A 29 9.07 17.47 -3.28
N TRP A 30 8.07 17.70 -4.14
CA TRP A 30 7.89 17.12 -5.49
C TRP A 30 9.22 17.15 -6.29
N PRO A 31 9.58 16.09 -7.04
CA PRO A 31 8.70 15.47 -8.03
C PRO A 31 8.22 14.04 -7.72
N LEU A 32 7.05 13.73 -8.26
CA LEU A 32 6.38 12.41 -8.18
C LEU A 32 7.15 11.27 -8.86
N ASN A 33 8.28 11.54 -9.53
CA ASN A 33 9.06 10.58 -10.32
C ASN A 33 10.02 9.72 -9.49
N THR A 34 9.90 9.73 -8.16
CA THR A 34 10.73 8.84 -7.33
C THR A 34 9.99 7.53 -7.14
N ASP A 35 10.56 6.46 -7.68
CA ASP A 35 10.03 5.11 -7.55
C ASP A 35 10.21 4.62 -6.12
N LEU A 36 9.11 4.20 -5.50
CA LEU A 36 9.16 3.50 -4.23
C LEU A 36 9.83 2.12 -4.43
N PRO A 37 10.90 1.77 -3.71
CA PRO A 37 11.54 0.48 -3.90
C PRO A 37 10.60 -0.68 -3.57
N ALA A 38 10.49 -1.67 -4.47
CA ALA A 38 9.64 -2.85 -4.29
C ALA A 38 9.98 -3.70 -3.04
N THR A 39 11.10 -3.43 -2.38
CA THR A 39 11.48 -4.06 -1.11
C THR A 39 10.44 -3.88 -0.01
N PHE A 40 9.61 -2.84 -0.03
CA PHE A 40 8.55 -2.65 0.97
C PHE A 40 7.48 -3.76 0.93
N PHE A 41 7.29 -4.45 -0.20
CA PHE A 41 6.39 -5.62 -0.27
C PHE A 41 6.82 -6.74 0.66
N GLY A 42 8.12 -6.85 1.00
CA GLY A 42 8.63 -7.86 1.92
C GLY A 42 8.33 -7.59 3.40
N MET A 43 7.70 -6.45 3.74
CA MET A 43 7.38 -6.07 5.11
C MET A 43 6.10 -6.77 5.58
N ALA A 44 6.19 -8.08 5.81
CA ALA A 44 5.04 -8.92 6.12
C ALA A 44 4.36 -8.57 7.47
N THR A 45 5.07 -7.92 8.39
CA THR A 45 4.59 -7.53 9.72
C THR A 45 3.73 -6.27 9.74
N LEU A 46 3.62 -5.55 8.62
CA LEU A 46 2.87 -4.31 8.58
C LEU A 46 1.38 -4.54 8.84
N THR A 47 0.84 -3.74 9.76
CA THR A 47 -0.58 -3.63 10.08
C THR A 47 -1.17 -2.30 9.60
N SER A 48 -0.36 -1.25 9.50
CA SER A 48 -0.77 0.06 9.00
C SER A 48 0.30 0.66 8.09
N LEU A 49 -0.10 1.02 6.87
CA LEU A 49 0.77 1.60 5.84
C LEU A 49 0.17 2.88 5.29
N PHE A 50 0.92 3.98 5.39
CA PHE A 50 0.58 5.25 4.73
C PHE A 50 1.68 5.67 3.77
N LEU A 51 1.32 5.89 2.51
CA LEU A 51 2.22 6.33 1.45
C LEU A 51 1.73 7.66 0.85
N GLY A 52 2.66 8.60 0.69
CA GLY A 52 2.38 9.91 0.10
C GLY A 52 3.44 10.39 -0.87
N PHE A 53 3.02 10.91 -2.03
CA PHE A 53 3.90 11.56 -3.01
C PHE A 53 4.99 10.66 -3.63
N TRP A 54 4.67 9.39 -3.91
CA TRP A 54 5.56 8.45 -4.61
C TRP A 54 4.94 7.95 -5.93
N GLN A 55 5.76 7.48 -6.87
CA GLN A 55 5.30 6.50 -7.85
C GLN A 55 5.17 5.14 -7.17
N PHE A 56 4.03 4.48 -7.35
CA PHE A 56 3.83 3.13 -6.88
C PHE A 56 4.67 2.17 -7.73
N PRO A 57 5.36 1.19 -7.13
CA PRO A 57 6.24 0.30 -7.88
C PRO A 57 5.42 -0.69 -8.71
N ASP A 58 5.91 -0.95 -9.91
CA ASP A 58 5.30 -1.91 -10.82
C ASP A 58 5.26 -3.32 -10.21
N THR A 59 4.06 -3.90 -10.19
CA THR A 59 3.82 -5.25 -9.66
C THR A 59 3.90 -6.35 -10.72
N ALA A 60 4.00 -6.02 -12.02
CA ALA A 60 3.94 -6.99 -13.12
C ALA A 60 5.04 -8.08 -13.08
N GLY A 61 6.23 -7.73 -12.57
CA GLY A 61 7.38 -8.63 -12.46
C GLY A 61 7.50 -9.36 -11.12
N LEU A 62 6.60 -9.12 -10.16
CA LEU A 62 6.74 -9.69 -8.82
C LEU A 62 6.31 -11.17 -8.81
N PRO A 63 7.11 -12.07 -8.20
CA PRO A 63 6.70 -13.45 -8.04
C PRO A 63 5.37 -13.53 -7.29
N ARG A 64 4.44 -14.36 -7.78
CA ARG A 64 3.14 -14.59 -7.10
C ARG A 64 3.29 -15.09 -5.67
N ALA A 65 4.43 -15.72 -5.35
CA ALA A 65 4.77 -16.22 -4.02
C ALA A 65 5.35 -15.15 -3.07
N VAL A 66 5.61 -13.92 -3.53
CA VAL A 66 5.98 -12.83 -2.63
C VAL A 66 4.84 -12.64 -1.64
N ALA A 67 5.15 -12.83 -0.37
CA ALA A 67 4.29 -12.42 0.73
C ALA A 67 4.25 -10.90 0.68
N ALA A 68 3.10 -10.33 0.37
CA ALA A 68 2.88 -8.91 0.62
C ALA A 68 1.77 -8.83 1.66
N PHE A 69 1.99 -8.01 2.68
CA PHE A 69 0.97 -7.47 3.59
C PHE A 69 -0.06 -8.44 4.19
N PRO A 70 0.32 -9.66 4.66
CA PRO A 70 -0.64 -10.63 5.21
C PRO A 70 -1.38 -10.14 6.46
N HIS A 71 -0.81 -9.15 7.16
CA HIS A 71 -1.36 -8.58 8.40
C HIS A 71 -1.86 -7.13 8.23
N LEU A 72 -1.89 -6.60 7.01
CA LEU A 72 -2.21 -5.20 6.78
C LEU A 72 -3.69 -4.92 6.98
N GLU A 73 -4.01 -4.15 8.00
CA GLU A 73 -5.37 -3.73 8.36
C GLU A 73 -5.72 -2.36 7.81
N GLU A 74 -4.73 -1.46 7.67
CA GLU A 74 -4.93 -0.09 7.25
C GLU A 74 -3.99 0.29 6.11
N LEU A 75 -4.56 0.82 5.03
CA LEU A 75 -3.82 1.33 3.88
C LEU A 75 -4.27 2.75 3.54
N GLY A 76 -3.36 3.70 3.58
CA GLY A 76 -3.57 5.07 3.12
C GLY A 76 -2.64 5.42 1.96
N LEU A 77 -3.22 5.89 0.85
CA LEU A 77 -2.47 6.34 -0.33
C LEU A 77 -2.88 7.76 -0.69
N SER A 78 -1.92 8.68 -0.69
CA SER A 78 -2.15 10.11 -0.95
C SER A 78 -1.24 10.63 -2.06
N PHE A 79 -1.81 11.23 -3.10
CA PHE A 79 -1.06 11.79 -4.23
C PHE A 79 -0.06 10.78 -4.85
N MET A 80 -0.49 9.55 -5.09
CA MET A 80 0.33 8.48 -5.66
C MET A 80 -0.03 8.25 -7.13
N GLY A 81 0.98 7.94 -7.95
CA GLY A 81 0.78 7.31 -9.26
C GLY A 81 0.65 5.80 -9.07
N ILE A 82 -0.56 5.25 -9.13
CA ILE A 82 -0.81 3.81 -8.96
C ILE A 82 -1.81 3.32 -10.01
N GLU A 83 -1.47 2.25 -10.72
CA GLU A 83 -2.38 1.63 -11.71
C GLU A 83 -3.39 0.70 -11.04
N ASN A 84 -4.50 0.42 -11.72
CA ASN A 84 -5.51 -0.52 -11.23
C ASN A 84 -4.91 -1.91 -10.93
N ARG A 85 -3.99 -2.40 -11.77
CA ARG A 85 -3.35 -3.71 -11.58
C ARG A 85 -2.56 -3.80 -10.27
N ASP A 86 -1.87 -2.73 -9.92
CA ASP A 86 -1.01 -2.69 -8.73
C ASP A 86 -1.87 -2.57 -7.48
N MET A 87 -2.98 -1.84 -7.57
CA MET A 87 -4.01 -1.83 -6.54
C MET A 87 -4.62 -3.22 -6.33
N ASP A 88 -5.03 -3.90 -7.41
CA ASP A 88 -5.58 -5.26 -7.34
C ASP A 88 -4.59 -6.24 -6.69
N PHE A 89 -3.30 -6.11 -7.00
CA PHE A 89 -2.23 -6.87 -6.35
C PHE A 89 -2.17 -6.62 -4.85
N VAL A 90 -2.16 -5.36 -4.41
CA VAL A 90 -2.13 -5.01 -2.97
C VAL A 90 -3.36 -5.55 -2.24
N LEU A 91 -4.55 -5.41 -2.82
CA LEU A 91 -5.80 -5.90 -2.24
C LEU A 91 -5.81 -7.42 -2.14
N ALA A 92 -5.39 -8.13 -3.20
CA ALA A 92 -5.31 -9.60 -3.19
C ALA A 92 -4.31 -10.13 -2.15
N LYS A 93 -3.31 -9.32 -1.79
CA LYS A 93 -2.27 -9.66 -0.82
C LYS A 93 -2.57 -9.17 0.60
N SER A 94 -3.61 -8.36 0.79
CA SER A 94 -3.99 -7.83 2.10
C SER A 94 -5.36 -8.38 2.56
N PRO A 95 -5.47 -9.69 2.88
CA PRO A 95 -6.75 -10.34 3.14
C PRO A 95 -7.47 -9.83 4.40
N VAL A 96 -6.74 -9.18 5.32
CA VAL A 96 -7.27 -8.64 6.58
C VAL A 96 -7.47 -7.12 6.53
N LEU A 97 -7.37 -6.49 5.35
CA LEU A 97 -7.50 -5.05 5.19
C LEU A 97 -8.91 -4.58 5.60
N ARG A 98 -8.96 -3.67 6.58
CA ARG A 98 -10.19 -3.10 7.17
C ARG A 98 -10.44 -1.66 6.77
N SER A 99 -9.37 -0.89 6.61
CA SER A 99 -9.44 0.52 6.24
C SER A 99 -8.60 0.80 5.00
N LEU A 100 -9.24 1.43 4.03
CA LEU A 100 -8.60 1.94 2.82
C LEU A 100 -8.93 3.43 2.70
N CYS A 101 -7.88 4.24 2.61
CA CYS A 101 -7.95 5.68 2.36
C CYS A 101 -7.24 6.01 1.06
N LEU A 102 -7.95 6.64 0.13
CA LEU A 102 -7.42 7.09 -1.15
C LEU A 102 -7.67 8.60 -1.28
N GLN A 103 -6.60 9.36 -1.49
CA GLN A 103 -6.66 10.81 -1.62
C GLN A 103 -5.90 11.27 -2.87
N ALA A 104 -6.58 11.98 -3.77
CA ALA A 104 -5.99 12.66 -4.93
C ALA A 104 -5.05 11.77 -5.81
N ASN A 105 -5.40 10.49 -5.99
CA ASN A 105 -4.62 9.55 -6.82
C ASN A 105 -5.04 9.65 -8.30
N VAL A 106 -4.08 9.96 -9.18
CA VAL A 106 -4.35 10.45 -10.54
C VAL A 106 -4.70 9.33 -11.55
N LEU A 107 -4.32 8.09 -11.28
CA LEU A 107 -4.42 6.96 -12.22
C LEU A 107 -5.50 5.92 -11.86
N LEU A 108 -6.09 6.00 -10.67
CA LEU A 108 -7.19 5.12 -10.25
C LEU A 108 -8.51 5.61 -10.85
N ARG A 109 -8.76 5.28 -12.13
CA ARG A 109 -9.94 5.78 -12.86
C ARG A 109 -11.20 4.92 -12.68
N ARG A 110 -11.08 3.68 -12.18
CA ARG A 110 -12.18 2.69 -12.15
C ARG A 110 -12.04 1.71 -10.96
N LEU A 111 -11.87 2.22 -9.74
CA LEU A 111 -11.97 1.36 -8.57
C LEU A 111 -13.44 1.03 -8.29
N SER A 112 -13.90 -0.13 -8.74
CA SER A 112 -15.16 -0.71 -8.29
C SER A 112 -14.87 -1.63 -7.10
N LEU A 113 -15.09 -1.14 -5.88
CA LEU A 113 -15.06 -1.98 -4.69
C LEU A 113 -16.29 -2.88 -4.69
N LEU A 114 -16.16 -4.07 -5.26
CA LEU A 114 -17.14 -5.13 -5.07
C LEU A 114 -16.97 -5.63 -3.63
N GLN A 115 -17.97 -5.44 -2.77
CA GLN A 115 -17.98 -6.06 -1.44
C GLN A 115 -17.93 -7.58 -1.61
N ALA A 116 -16.77 -8.19 -1.39
CA ALA A 116 -16.60 -9.63 -1.45
C ALA A 116 -16.88 -10.26 -0.07
N GLY A 117 -18.15 -10.59 0.19
CA GLY A 117 -18.62 -11.50 1.26
C GLY A 117 -18.43 -10.99 2.70
N THR A 118 -19.34 -11.16 3.65
CA THR A 118 -20.09 -12.38 3.96
C THR A 118 -21.48 -12.09 4.52
N ARG A 119 -22.42 -12.94 4.14
CA ARG A 119 -23.76 -13.07 4.72
C ARG A 119 -23.65 -13.50 6.20
N ALA A 120 -24.42 -12.83 7.06
CA ALA A 120 -24.90 -13.21 8.41
C ALA A 120 -23.99 -13.06 9.65
N SER A 121 -24.23 -11.99 10.43
CA SER A 121 -24.63 -11.96 11.86
C SER A 121 -24.57 -10.51 12.37
N PRO A 122 -25.55 -9.98 13.13
CA PRO A 122 -25.56 -8.59 13.54
C PRO A 122 -24.70 -8.40 14.80
N THR A 123 -23.38 -8.32 14.66
CA THR A 123 -22.53 -7.73 15.70
C THR A 123 -21.19 -7.27 15.14
N THR A 124 -21.05 -5.94 15.08
CA THR A 124 -19.81 -5.18 15.31
C THR A 124 -18.61 -5.47 14.39
N MET A 125 -18.45 -4.65 13.34
CA MET A 125 -17.25 -3.82 13.04
C MET A 125 -17.44 -3.18 11.65
N ALA A 126 -17.57 -1.84 11.63
CA ALA A 126 -17.76 -1.07 10.42
C ALA A 126 -16.45 -1.05 9.61
N SER A 127 -16.40 -1.82 8.52
CA SER A 127 -15.37 -1.66 7.49
C SER A 127 -15.52 -0.26 6.89
N SER A 128 -14.60 0.64 7.22
CA SER A 128 -14.66 2.04 6.81
C SER A 128 -13.77 2.26 5.60
N VAL A 129 -14.38 2.25 4.41
CA VAL A 129 -13.76 2.77 3.19
C VAL A 129 -14.00 4.28 3.15
N LYS A 130 -12.94 5.07 3.23
CA LYS A 130 -13.03 6.53 3.10
C LYS A 130 -12.39 6.95 1.79
N ILE A 131 -13.22 7.27 0.80
CA ILE A 131 -12.80 7.98 -0.40
C ILE A 131 -12.95 9.47 -0.10
N LEU A 132 -11.84 10.14 0.21
CA LEU A 132 -11.84 11.59 0.34
C LEU A 132 -11.66 12.19 -1.06
N GLY A 133 -12.80 12.48 -1.69
CA GLY A 133 -12.85 13.33 -2.87
C GLY A 133 -12.53 14.78 -2.50
N LEU A 134 -11.74 15.44 -3.36
CA LEU A 134 -11.72 16.89 -3.45
C LEU A 134 -12.85 17.33 -4.39
#